data_AF-A0A0H2Y6N9-F1
#
_entry.id   AF-A0A0H2Y6N9-F1
#
_cell.length_a   1.000
_cell.length_b   1.000
_cell.length_c   1.000
_cell.angle_alpha   90.00
_cell.angle_beta   90.00
_cell.angle_gamma   90.00
#
_symmetry.space_group_name_H-M   'P 1'
#
loop_
_entity.id
_entity.type
_entity.pdbx_description
1 polymer ?
#
loop_
_entity_poly.entity_id
_entity_poly.type
_entity_poly.pdbx_seq_one_letter_code
_entity_poly.pdbx_strand_id
1 'polypeptide(L)'
;MQKIGDIPNTRADSNGEFTDGNVAGGVPPTLLPAEWFNTIQRELVTVVQDGGLTLDPNDDTQVLAALKKLFLQSGNNLSEIKDAGPTAITQTLANLGLGEGSAIPVGVPLPWPTATPPEGWLKCNGAIFDKVKYPKLALAYPSGILPDLRGEFIRGWDDGLGVDAGREILSIQGDAIRNISGGIQGRNEATSARLFSSNATGVFRTDGQFGSYAASADVAVGVTDDRLAELFFDASRSVPTANENRPRNIAFNYIVRAA
;
A
#
# COMPACT_ATOMS: atom_id res chain seq x y z
N MET A 1 -24.35 44.91 5.91
CA MET A 1 -24.44 46.36 5.62
C MET A 1 -25.89 46.83 5.70
N GLN A 2 -26.13 47.99 6.31
CA GLN A 2 -27.46 48.64 6.29
C GLN A 2 -27.72 49.29 4.93
N LYS A 3 -28.96 49.25 4.44
CA LYS A 3 -29.32 50.04 3.26
C LYS A 3 -29.39 51.52 3.62
N ILE A 4 -29.13 52.40 2.65
CA ILE A 4 -29.23 53.84 2.89
C ILE A 4 -30.66 54.24 3.26
N GLY A 5 -31.68 53.63 2.64
CA GLY A 5 -33.09 53.87 2.96
C GLY A 5 -33.55 53.41 4.35
N ASP A 6 -32.76 52.59 5.05
CA ASP A 6 -33.05 52.18 6.42
C ASP A 6 -32.63 53.25 7.45
N ILE A 7 -31.81 54.22 7.05
CA ILE A 7 -31.32 55.28 7.94
C ILE A 7 -32.38 56.40 7.99
N PRO A 8 -32.83 56.81 9.19
CA PRO A 8 -33.82 57.86 9.33
C PRO A 8 -33.44 59.15 8.58
N ASN A 9 -34.43 59.78 7.96
CA ASN A 9 -34.28 61.07 7.24
C ASN A 9 -33.33 61.02 6.03
N THR A 10 -33.05 59.84 5.49
CA THR A 10 -32.38 59.69 4.20
C THR A 10 -33.40 59.64 3.06
N ARG A 11 -32.95 59.98 1.86
CA ARG A 11 -33.75 59.92 0.64
C ARG A 11 -33.21 58.79 -0.20
N ALA A 12 -33.97 57.71 -0.31
CA ALA A 12 -33.62 56.56 -1.11
C ALA A 12 -34.69 56.33 -2.18
N ASP A 13 -34.35 55.57 -3.22
CA ASP A 13 -35.32 55.13 -4.21
C ASP A 13 -36.29 54.08 -3.64
N SER A 14 -37.16 53.53 -4.49
CA SER A 14 -38.12 52.47 -4.09
C SER A 14 -37.47 51.17 -3.65
N ASN A 15 -36.18 50.96 -3.91
CA ASN A 15 -35.41 49.78 -3.53
C ASN A 15 -34.56 50.01 -2.26
N GLY A 16 -34.57 51.23 -1.71
CA GLY A 16 -33.76 51.62 -0.57
C GLY A 16 -32.31 51.94 -0.94
N GLU A 17 -32.04 52.29 -2.20
CA GLU A 17 -30.71 52.58 -2.77
C GLU A 17 -30.48 54.09 -2.96
N PHE A 18 -29.23 54.44 -3.30
CA PHE A 18 -28.85 55.81 -3.63
C PHE A 18 -29.55 56.30 -4.89
N THR A 19 -29.94 57.56 -4.90
CA THR A 19 -30.55 58.23 -6.05
C THR A 19 -29.93 59.62 -6.25
N ASP A 20 -29.66 59.98 -7.49
CA ASP A 20 -29.28 61.36 -7.88
C ASP A 20 -30.46 62.33 -7.76
N GLY A 21 -31.65 61.82 -7.44
CA GLY A 21 -32.89 62.57 -7.46
C GLY A 21 -33.29 62.93 -8.90
N ASN A 22 -34.11 63.97 -9.02
CA ASN A 22 -34.53 64.56 -10.28
C ASN A 22 -34.75 66.06 -10.08
N VAL A 23 -33.78 66.86 -10.51
CA VAL A 23 -33.82 68.33 -10.39
C VAL A 23 -35.03 68.92 -11.10
N ALA A 24 -35.39 68.42 -12.30
CA ALA A 24 -36.55 68.88 -13.05
C ALA A 24 -37.88 68.48 -12.40
N GLY A 25 -37.90 67.40 -11.62
CA GLY A 25 -39.06 66.91 -10.87
C GLY A 25 -39.10 67.38 -9.41
N GLY A 26 -38.17 68.22 -8.96
CA GLY A 26 -38.10 68.68 -7.57
C GLY A 26 -37.74 67.58 -6.55
N VAL A 27 -37.20 66.44 -6.99
CA VAL A 27 -36.72 65.36 -6.12
C VAL A 27 -35.23 65.58 -5.84
N PRO A 28 -34.82 65.89 -4.60
CA PRO A 28 -33.40 66.07 -4.30
C PRO A 28 -32.68 64.71 -4.20
N PRO A 29 -31.34 64.68 -4.40
CA PRO A 29 -30.52 63.48 -4.29
C PRO A 29 -30.46 62.91 -2.87
N THR A 30 -29.96 61.69 -2.75
CA THR A 30 -29.69 61.02 -1.47
C THR A 30 -28.73 61.83 -0.61
N LEU A 31 -29.16 62.13 0.62
CA LEU A 31 -28.27 62.63 1.67
C LEU A 31 -27.35 61.48 2.12
N LEU A 32 -26.05 61.76 2.28
CA LEU A 32 -25.06 60.80 2.78
C LEU A 32 -24.81 61.05 4.29
N PRO A 33 -25.54 60.39 5.21
CA PRO A 33 -25.39 60.61 6.65
C PRO A 33 -24.13 59.92 7.18
N ALA A 34 -23.55 60.49 8.24
CA ALA A 34 -22.40 59.91 8.94
C ALA A 34 -22.67 58.48 9.44
N GLU A 35 -23.91 58.16 9.81
CA GLU A 35 -24.30 56.82 10.26
C GLU A 35 -23.98 55.75 9.20
N TRP A 36 -24.25 56.03 7.93
CA TRP A 36 -23.98 55.09 6.84
C TRP A 36 -22.49 54.83 6.67
N PHE A 37 -21.68 55.90 6.63
CA PHE A 37 -20.23 55.80 6.53
C PHE A 37 -19.62 55.08 7.74
N ASN A 38 -20.11 55.36 8.94
CA ASN A 38 -19.70 54.68 10.16
C ASN A 38 -20.05 53.18 10.11
N THR A 39 -21.17 52.80 9.51
CA THR A 39 -21.53 51.39 9.31
C THR A 39 -20.53 50.69 8.39
N ILE A 40 -20.16 51.27 7.25
CA ILE A 40 -19.12 50.71 6.37
C ILE A 40 -17.79 50.61 7.09
N GLN A 41 -17.37 51.68 7.77
CA GLN A 41 -16.11 51.71 8.50
C GLN A 41 -16.05 50.58 9.52
N ARG A 42 -17.12 50.37 10.31
CA ARG A 42 -17.18 49.27 11.28
C ARG A 42 -17.09 47.90 10.61
N GLU A 43 -17.79 47.67 9.49
CA GLU A 43 -17.71 46.38 8.79
C GLU A 43 -16.31 46.10 8.25
N LEU A 44 -15.64 47.08 7.64
CA LEU A 44 -14.26 46.92 7.16
C LEU A 44 -13.28 46.72 8.31
N VAL A 45 -13.46 47.46 9.41
CA VAL A 45 -12.68 47.28 10.65
C VAL A 45 -12.83 45.86 11.18
N THR A 46 -14.05 45.32 11.23
CA THR A 46 -14.30 43.95 11.68
C THR A 46 -13.57 42.94 10.81
N VAL A 47 -13.56 43.09 9.48
CA VAL A 47 -12.79 42.21 8.58
C VAL A 47 -11.30 42.20 8.95
N VAL A 48 -10.72 43.38 9.21
CA VAL A 48 -9.30 43.50 9.57
C VAL A 48 -8.99 42.82 10.90
N GLN A 49 -9.85 43.03 11.90
CA GLN A 49 -9.71 42.45 13.24
C GLN A 49 -9.92 40.93 13.25
N ASP A 50 -10.90 40.42 12.50
CA ASP A 50 -11.13 38.97 12.35
C ASP A 50 -9.97 38.27 11.64
N GLY A 51 -9.29 38.98 10.72
CA GLY A 51 -8.01 38.55 10.16
C GLY A 51 -6.83 38.56 11.16
N GLY A 52 -7.07 38.91 12.43
CA GLY A 52 -6.06 38.99 13.48
C GLY A 52 -5.06 40.12 13.30
N LEU A 53 -5.43 41.19 12.59
CA LEU A 53 -4.59 42.38 12.39
C LEU A 53 -5.01 43.50 13.34
N THR A 54 -4.04 44.31 13.74
CA THR A 54 -4.29 45.56 14.49
C THR A 54 -4.51 46.67 13.48
N LEU A 55 -5.49 47.53 13.71
CA LEU A 55 -5.78 48.67 12.84
C LEU A 55 -4.63 49.67 12.85
N ASP A 56 -4.14 50.05 11.67
CA ASP A 56 -3.12 51.09 11.49
C ASP A 56 -3.66 52.22 10.59
N PRO A 57 -3.83 53.45 11.08
CA PRO A 57 -4.35 54.55 10.26
C PRO A 57 -3.44 54.94 9.07
N ASN A 58 -2.21 54.41 8.99
CA ASN A 58 -1.28 54.69 7.90
C ASN A 58 -1.15 53.54 6.87
N ASP A 59 -1.93 52.46 7.03
CA ASP A 59 -1.93 51.32 6.11
C ASP A 59 -3.26 51.22 5.36
N ASP A 60 -3.25 51.48 4.05
CA ASP A 60 -4.44 51.33 3.19
C ASP A 60 -4.63 49.90 2.64
N THR A 61 -3.79 48.94 3.07
CA THR A 61 -3.78 47.55 2.57
C THR A 61 -4.30 46.51 3.58
N GLN A 62 -4.65 46.92 4.79
CA GLN A 62 -5.02 46.03 5.90
C GLN A 62 -6.21 45.13 5.56
N VAL A 63 -7.23 45.65 4.86
CA VAL A 63 -8.39 44.84 4.44
C VAL A 63 -7.94 43.71 3.51
N LEU A 64 -7.07 44.00 2.55
CA LEU A 64 -6.50 42.99 1.66
C LEU A 64 -5.65 41.98 2.44
N ALA A 65 -4.83 42.44 3.38
CA ALA A 65 -4.01 41.59 4.24
C ALA A 65 -4.88 40.66 5.12
N ALA A 66 -6.02 41.14 5.60
CA ALA A 66 -6.96 40.36 6.39
C ALA A 66 -7.67 39.30 5.55
N LEU A 67 -8.20 39.65 4.37
CA LEU A 67 -8.82 38.69 3.46
C LEU A 67 -7.84 37.56 3.09
N LYS A 68 -6.57 37.90 2.90
CA LYS A 68 -5.49 36.92 2.69
C LYS A 68 -5.35 35.94 3.86
N LYS A 69 -5.55 36.37 5.11
CA LYS A 69 -5.49 35.47 6.28
C LYS A 69 -6.77 34.67 6.51
N LEU A 70 -7.93 35.22 6.11
CA LEU A 70 -9.23 34.58 6.29
C LEU A 70 -9.50 33.45 5.27
N PHE A 71 -8.80 33.44 4.13
CA PHE A 71 -9.00 32.46 3.07
C PHE A 71 -7.74 31.65 2.78
N LEU A 72 -7.93 30.39 2.37
CA LEU A 72 -6.85 29.53 1.88
C LEU A 72 -6.25 30.10 0.59
N GLN A 73 -4.91 30.13 0.51
CA GLN A 73 -4.21 30.60 -0.66
C GLN A 73 -3.48 29.45 -1.36
N SER A 74 -3.87 29.18 -2.61
CA SER A 74 -3.17 28.20 -3.44
C SER A 74 -1.70 28.58 -3.69
N GLY A 75 -1.40 29.88 -3.79
CA GLY A 75 -0.04 30.39 -3.93
C GLY A 75 0.89 30.09 -2.75
N ASN A 76 0.33 29.87 -1.55
CA ASN A 76 1.09 29.51 -0.35
C ASN A 76 1.17 28.00 -0.12
N ASN A 77 0.74 27.19 -1.10
CA ASN A 77 0.67 25.73 -0.98
C ASN A 77 -0.10 25.27 0.26
N LEU A 78 -1.14 26.01 0.65
CA LEU A 78 -2.01 25.71 1.81
C LEU A 78 -1.26 25.67 3.15
N SER A 79 -0.18 26.43 3.31
CA SER A 79 0.57 26.51 4.58
C SER A 79 -0.31 26.97 5.75
N GLU A 80 -1.41 27.69 5.48
CA GLU A 80 -2.36 28.13 6.48
C GLU A 80 -2.98 26.95 7.27
N ILE A 81 -3.17 25.79 6.63
CA ILE A 81 -3.68 24.57 7.28
C ILE A 81 -2.66 24.00 8.24
N LYS A 82 -1.38 24.06 7.87
CA LYS A 82 -0.27 23.64 8.73
C LYS A 82 -0.17 24.55 9.96
N ASP A 83 -0.29 25.86 9.75
CA ASP A 83 -0.18 26.87 10.82
C ASP A 83 -1.39 26.83 11.77
N ALA A 84 -2.58 26.44 11.28
CA ALA A 84 -3.76 26.17 12.10
C ALA A 84 -3.62 24.94 13.01
N GLY A 85 -2.56 24.14 12.82
CA GLY A 85 -2.14 23.09 13.74
C GLY A 85 -2.64 21.67 13.42
N PRO A 86 -2.27 20.68 14.26
CA PRO A 86 -2.45 19.26 13.96
C PRO A 86 -3.90 18.83 13.70
N THR A 87 -4.87 19.44 14.38
CA THR A 87 -6.30 19.15 14.20
C THR A 87 -6.77 19.57 12.80
N ALA A 88 -6.37 20.75 12.34
CA ALA A 88 -6.72 21.24 11.00
C ALA A 88 -6.10 20.34 9.92
N ILE A 89 -4.81 19.97 10.06
CA ILE A 89 -4.15 19.02 9.16
C ILE A 89 -4.93 17.70 9.10
N THR A 90 -5.25 17.12 10.25
CA THR A 90 -5.96 15.83 10.33
C THR A 90 -7.34 15.89 9.66
N GLN A 91 -8.12 16.94 9.94
CA GLN A 91 -9.44 17.12 9.35
C GLN A 91 -9.36 17.38 7.85
N THR A 92 -8.40 18.18 7.38
CA THR A 92 -8.18 18.42 5.95
C THR A 92 -7.83 17.11 5.24
N LEU A 93 -6.91 16.32 5.79
CA LEU A 93 -6.57 15.01 5.23
C LEU A 93 -7.80 14.10 5.19
N ALA A 94 -8.61 14.07 6.25
CA ALA A 94 -9.86 13.29 6.27
C ALA A 94 -10.85 13.74 5.19
N ASN A 95 -11.08 15.06 5.06
CA ASN A 95 -11.97 15.64 4.05
C ASN A 95 -11.51 15.34 2.61
N LEU A 96 -10.19 15.23 2.40
CA LEU A 96 -9.59 14.89 1.10
C LEU A 96 -9.47 13.37 0.87
N GLY A 97 -9.88 12.52 1.83
CA GLY A 97 -9.67 11.07 1.76
C GLY A 97 -8.20 10.64 1.87
N LEU A 98 -7.31 11.54 2.28
CA LEU A 98 -5.88 11.33 2.52
C LEU A 98 -5.57 11.05 4.00
N GLY A 99 -6.60 10.81 4.81
CA GLY A 99 -6.50 10.51 6.24
C GLY A 99 -5.85 9.16 6.52
N GLU A 100 -6.22 8.55 7.65
CA GLU A 100 -5.53 7.35 8.15
C GLU A 100 -5.59 6.12 7.23
N GLY A 101 -6.52 6.11 6.26
CA GLY A 101 -6.67 5.10 5.22
C GLY A 101 -6.01 5.44 3.88
N SER A 102 -5.07 6.40 3.82
CA SER A 102 -4.27 6.72 2.63
C SER A 102 -3.84 5.43 1.91
N ALA A 103 -3.90 5.45 0.57
CA ALA A 103 -4.01 4.34 -0.40
C ALA A 103 -3.30 2.99 -0.10
N ILE A 104 -2.31 2.98 0.79
CA ILE A 104 -1.62 1.79 1.29
C ILE A 104 -1.63 1.84 2.83
N PRO A 105 -2.34 0.92 3.51
CA PRO A 105 -2.33 0.82 4.97
C PRO A 105 -0.92 0.60 5.55
N VAL A 106 -0.69 1.11 6.77
CA VAL A 106 0.56 0.83 7.52
C VAL A 106 0.66 -0.67 7.78
N GLY A 107 1.85 -1.23 7.54
CA GLY A 107 2.12 -2.66 7.78
C GLY A 107 1.86 -3.58 6.59
N VAL A 108 1.42 -3.08 5.43
CA VAL A 108 1.33 -3.91 4.21
C VAL A 108 2.73 -4.08 3.60
N PRO A 109 3.25 -5.32 3.45
CA PRO A 109 4.51 -5.55 2.76
C PRO A 109 4.36 -5.28 1.25
N LEU A 110 5.26 -4.45 0.71
CA LEU A 110 5.31 -4.13 -0.72
C LEU A 110 6.66 -4.49 -1.32
N PRO A 111 6.68 -4.98 -2.57
CA PRO A 111 7.92 -5.21 -3.30
C PRO A 111 8.60 -3.88 -3.64
N TRP A 112 9.90 -3.78 -3.35
CA TRP A 112 10.74 -2.61 -3.58
C TRP A 112 12.01 -2.99 -4.37
N PRO A 113 12.33 -2.28 -5.48
CA PRO A 113 13.34 -2.74 -6.43
C PRO A 113 14.79 -2.51 -5.99
N THR A 114 15.05 -1.66 -4.99
CA THR A 114 16.43 -1.33 -4.57
C THR A 114 16.76 -1.88 -3.20
N ALA A 115 18.06 -2.01 -2.91
CA ALA A 115 18.55 -2.50 -1.62
C ALA A 115 18.17 -1.59 -0.44
N THR A 116 17.92 -0.30 -0.67
CA THR A 116 17.65 0.68 0.38
C THR A 116 16.21 1.18 0.25
N PRO A 117 15.36 0.99 1.28
CA PRO A 117 14.00 1.53 1.26
C PRO A 117 14.03 3.07 1.22
N PRO A 118 12.98 3.71 0.70
CA PRO A 118 12.83 5.15 0.81
C PRO A 118 12.63 5.55 2.28
N GLU A 119 12.83 6.84 2.58
CA GLU A 119 12.60 7.38 3.92
C GLU A 119 11.15 7.11 4.38
N GLY A 120 10.99 6.75 5.65
CA GLY A 120 9.68 6.40 6.23
C GLY A 120 9.25 4.94 5.99
N TRP A 121 10.12 4.09 5.43
CA TRP A 121 9.86 2.67 5.20
C TRP A 121 10.90 1.77 5.88
N LEU A 122 10.46 0.59 6.31
CA LEU A 122 11.28 -0.42 6.99
C LEU A 122 11.31 -1.71 6.17
N LYS A 123 12.43 -2.44 6.20
CA LYS A 123 12.53 -3.77 5.55
C LYS A 123 11.85 -4.84 6.40
N CYS A 124 11.20 -5.79 5.73
CA CYS A 124 10.74 -7.03 6.36
C CYS A 124 11.90 -8.04 6.44
N ASN A 125 12.83 -7.80 7.37
CA ASN A 125 14.06 -8.59 7.53
C ASN A 125 14.24 -9.13 8.96
N GLY A 126 13.13 -9.31 9.72
CA GLY A 126 13.20 -9.76 11.11
C GLY A 126 13.57 -8.67 12.13
N ALA A 127 13.69 -7.40 11.70
CA ALA A 127 14.11 -6.33 12.59
C ALA A 127 13.04 -5.95 13.63
N ILE A 128 13.51 -5.59 14.83
CA ILE A 128 12.71 -4.92 15.86
C ILE A 128 12.48 -3.47 15.44
N PHE A 129 11.29 -2.93 15.69
CA PHE A 129 10.97 -1.52 15.50
C PHE A 129 10.45 -0.87 16.79
N ASP A 130 10.59 0.46 16.86
CA ASP A 130 10.10 1.26 17.97
C ASP A 130 8.58 1.44 17.88
N LYS A 131 7.84 0.76 18.76
CA LYS A 131 6.37 0.81 18.84
C LYS A 131 5.84 2.17 19.29
N VAL A 132 6.62 2.96 20.04
CA VAL A 132 6.22 4.30 20.48
C VAL A 132 6.33 5.28 19.31
N LYS A 133 7.42 5.16 18.54
CA LYS A 133 7.60 5.96 17.32
C LYS A 133 6.63 5.57 16.20
N TYR A 134 6.27 4.28 16.10
CA TYR A 134 5.44 3.72 15.03
C TYR A 134 4.20 2.98 15.58
N PRO A 135 3.26 3.68 16.23
CA PRO A 135 2.12 3.05 16.90
C PRO A 135 1.16 2.34 15.94
N LYS A 136 0.99 2.85 14.71
CA LYS A 136 0.16 2.18 13.69
C LYS A 136 0.77 0.89 13.20
N LEU A 137 2.10 0.86 13.05
CA LEU A 137 2.81 -0.36 12.69
C LEU A 137 2.74 -1.39 13.84
N ALA A 138 2.74 -0.93 15.09
CA ALA A 138 2.53 -1.77 16.26
C ALA A 138 1.13 -2.40 16.34
N LEU A 139 0.11 -1.80 15.72
CA LEU A 139 -1.21 -2.43 15.58
C LEU A 139 -1.15 -3.59 14.57
N ALA A 140 -0.43 -3.41 13.45
CA ALA A 140 -0.26 -4.45 12.43
C ALA A 140 0.67 -5.58 12.88
N TYR A 141 1.74 -5.25 13.61
CA TYR A 141 2.74 -6.18 14.14
C TYR A 141 2.91 -6.00 15.67
N PRO A 142 2.01 -6.57 16.48
CA PRO A 142 2.00 -6.37 17.94
C PRO A 142 3.26 -6.80 18.68
N SER A 143 4.02 -7.75 18.11
CA SER A 143 5.31 -8.21 18.64
C SER A 143 6.39 -7.11 18.66
N GLY A 144 6.24 -6.05 17.85
CA GLY A 144 7.30 -5.07 17.62
C GLY A 144 8.42 -5.58 16.71
N ILE A 145 8.21 -6.72 16.05
CA ILE A 145 9.18 -7.38 15.16
C ILE A 145 8.52 -7.55 13.79
N LEU A 146 9.21 -7.12 12.75
CA LEU A 146 8.77 -7.36 11.38
C LEU A 146 9.06 -8.80 10.96
N PRO A 147 8.23 -9.41 10.10
CA PRO A 147 8.55 -10.73 9.54
C PRO A 147 9.85 -10.66 8.75
N ASP A 148 10.59 -11.77 8.72
CA ASP A 148 11.72 -11.93 7.81
C ASP A 148 11.21 -12.57 6.52
N LEU A 149 11.01 -11.75 5.49
CA LEU A 149 10.44 -12.17 4.20
C LEU A 149 11.52 -12.37 3.13
N ARG A 150 12.79 -12.43 3.52
CA ARG A 150 13.90 -12.64 2.59
C ARG A 150 13.86 -14.08 2.06
N GLY A 151 13.55 -14.23 0.77
CA GLY A 151 13.42 -15.55 0.12
C GLY A 151 12.03 -16.16 0.24
N GLU A 152 11.09 -15.49 0.91
CA GLU A 152 9.77 -16.03 1.17
C GLU A 152 8.73 -15.60 0.12
N PHE A 153 7.78 -16.49 -0.16
CA PHE A 153 6.56 -16.16 -0.89
C PHE A 153 5.42 -15.86 0.08
N ILE A 154 4.70 -14.76 -0.16
CA ILE A 154 3.49 -14.45 0.61
C ILE A 154 2.30 -15.19 -0.02
N ARG A 155 1.53 -15.89 0.81
CA ARG A 155 0.27 -16.54 0.40
C ARG A 155 -0.91 -15.98 1.18
N GLY A 156 -2.11 -16.13 0.61
CA GLY A 156 -3.35 -15.85 1.33
C GLY A 156 -3.49 -16.76 2.55
N TRP A 157 -3.92 -16.18 3.67
CA TRP A 157 -4.31 -16.94 4.87
C TRP A 157 -5.66 -17.62 4.60
N ASP A 158 -5.79 -18.87 5.05
CA ASP A 158 -6.98 -19.69 4.79
C ASP A 158 -8.24 -19.20 5.49
N ASP A 159 -8.08 -18.55 6.66
CA ASP A 159 -9.17 -17.99 7.46
C ASP A 159 -10.38 -18.95 7.63
N GLY A 160 -10.09 -20.24 7.78
CA GLY A 160 -11.10 -21.28 8.03
C GLY A 160 -11.79 -21.84 6.77
N LEU A 161 -11.32 -21.52 5.56
CA LEU A 161 -11.82 -22.13 4.33
C LEU A 161 -11.53 -23.65 4.24
N GLY A 162 -10.51 -24.14 4.95
CA GLY A 162 -10.15 -25.55 5.06
C GLY A 162 -9.17 -26.04 3.98
N VAL A 163 -8.60 -25.15 3.16
CA VAL A 163 -7.58 -25.48 2.15
C VAL A 163 -6.20 -25.60 2.80
N ASP A 164 -5.90 -24.76 3.79
CA ASP A 164 -4.66 -24.78 4.59
C ASP A 164 -5.00 -24.84 6.08
N ALA A 165 -5.69 -25.92 6.47
CA ALA A 165 -6.22 -26.10 7.81
C ALA A 165 -5.11 -26.12 8.89
N GLY A 166 -5.35 -25.39 9.99
CA GLY A 166 -4.40 -25.28 11.10
C GLY A 166 -3.30 -24.24 10.88
N ARG A 167 -3.32 -23.49 9.77
CA ARG A 167 -2.37 -22.41 9.50
C ARG A 167 -2.69 -21.13 10.27
N GLU A 168 -1.69 -20.56 10.94
CA GLU A 168 -1.78 -19.27 11.61
C GLU A 168 -1.27 -18.13 10.72
N ILE A 169 -1.83 -16.92 10.88
CA ILE A 169 -1.33 -15.74 10.19
C ILE A 169 0.14 -15.48 10.56
N LEU A 170 0.96 -15.10 9.58
CA LEU A 170 2.43 -14.89 9.71
C LEU A 170 3.27 -16.14 10.07
N SER A 171 2.69 -17.34 10.16
CA SER A 171 3.50 -18.56 10.31
C SER A 171 4.29 -18.87 9.03
N ILE A 172 5.43 -19.57 9.16
CA ILE A 172 6.34 -19.98 8.06
C ILE A 172 6.03 -21.43 7.64
N GLN A 173 6.13 -21.73 6.34
CA GLN A 173 5.95 -23.07 5.77
C GLN A 173 7.13 -23.34 4.85
N GLY A 174 7.79 -24.48 5.03
CA GLY A 174 8.84 -24.91 4.09
C GLY A 174 8.27 -25.29 2.73
N ASP A 175 9.14 -25.39 1.73
CA ASP A 175 8.75 -25.85 0.42
C ASP A 175 8.31 -27.32 0.46
N ALA A 176 7.38 -27.66 -0.44
CA ALA A 176 6.94 -29.03 -0.64
C ALA A 176 6.58 -29.25 -2.10
N ILE A 177 6.84 -30.45 -2.59
CA ILE A 177 6.27 -30.94 -3.84
C ILE A 177 5.14 -31.92 -3.53
N ARG A 178 4.22 -32.09 -4.49
CA ARG A 178 3.26 -33.19 -4.41
C ARG A 178 4.02 -34.52 -4.40
N ASN A 179 3.45 -35.51 -3.72
CA ASN A 179 4.00 -36.86 -3.71
C ASN A 179 4.22 -37.37 -5.15
N ILE A 180 5.43 -37.86 -5.44
CA ILE A 180 5.72 -38.55 -6.70
C ILE A 180 5.73 -40.04 -6.39
N SER A 181 4.68 -40.72 -6.84
CA SER A 181 4.56 -42.17 -6.65
C SER A 181 4.86 -42.92 -7.94
N GLY A 182 5.53 -44.05 -7.80
CA GLY A 182 5.89 -44.96 -8.88
C GLY A 182 6.38 -46.27 -8.29
N GLY A 183 6.33 -47.33 -9.08
CA GLY A 183 6.77 -48.65 -8.65
C GLY A 183 7.21 -49.46 -9.85
N ILE A 184 8.18 -50.35 -9.64
CA ILE A 184 8.67 -51.23 -10.69
C ILE A 184 8.61 -52.68 -10.19
N GLN A 185 8.05 -53.54 -11.02
CA GLN A 185 7.98 -54.98 -10.81
C GLN A 185 8.68 -55.65 -12.01
N GLY A 186 9.67 -56.51 -11.78
CA GLY A 186 10.13 -57.47 -12.81
C GLY A 186 9.74 -58.90 -12.40
N ARG A 187 9.76 -59.95 -13.22
CA ARG A 187 9.94 -61.39 -12.85
C ARG A 187 10.00 -62.23 -14.12
N ASN A 188 10.71 -63.34 -14.07
CA ASN A 188 10.59 -64.40 -15.06
C ASN A 188 9.74 -65.47 -14.40
N GLU A 189 8.78 -66.02 -15.11
CA GLU A 189 7.80 -66.96 -14.57
C GLU A 189 8.25 -68.43 -14.73
N ALA A 190 9.22 -68.69 -15.61
CA ALA A 190 9.78 -70.02 -15.85
C ALA A 190 11.11 -70.28 -15.09
N THR A 191 11.87 -69.22 -14.78
CA THR A 191 13.15 -69.27 -14.04
C THR A 191 13.26 -68.25 -12.89
N SER A 192 12.19 -67.55 -12.52
CA SER A 192 12.20 -66.50 -11.47
C SER A 192 13.03 -65.21 -11.74
N ALA A 193 13.72 -65.03 -12.86
CA ALA A 193 14.52 -63.84 -13.21
C ALA A 193 13.77 -62.49 -13.45
N ARG A 194 13.82 -61.49 -12.55
CA ARG A 194 13.20 -60.15 -12.75
C ARG A 194 13.96 -59.26 -13.76
N LEU A 195 13.19 -58.78 -14.75
CA LEU A 195 13.44 -57.83 -15.86
C LEU A 195 13.94 -56.45 -15.42
N PHE A 196 14.95 -55.88 -16.07
CA PHE A 196 14.86 -54.47 -16.46
C PHE A 196 15.32 -54.35 -17.91
N SER A 197 14.40 -53.94 -18.79
CA SER A 197 14.65 -53.89 -20.23
C SER A 197 15.44 -52.65 -20.63
N SER A 198 16.00 -52.67 -21.84
CA SER A 198 16.65 -51.53 -22.50
C SER A 198 15.72 -50.33 -22.79
N ASN A 199 14.47 -50.38 -22.34
CA ASN A 199 13.40 -49.46 -22.74
C ASN A 199 12.81 -48.69 -21.55
N ALA A 200 13.59 -48.43 -20.50
CA ALA A 200 13.17 -47.52 -19.42
C ALA A 200 12.98 -46.10 -19.98
N THR A 201 11.81 -45.51 -19.76
CA THR A 201 11.44 -44.18 -20.27
C THR A 201 11.07 -43.23 -19.15
N GLY A 202 11.08 -41.92 -19.46
CA GLY A 202 10.79 -40.87 -18.50
C GLY A 202 11.83 -40.80 -17.38
N VAL A 203 11.36 -40.67 -16.14
CA VAL A 203 12.19 -40.53 -14.94
C VAL A 203 12.92 -41.81 -14.54
N PHE A 204 12.56 -42.96 -15.11
CA PHE A 204 13.27 -44.20 -14.89
C PHE A 204 14.35 -44.41 -15.95
N ARG A 205 15.53 -44.87 -15.52
CA ARG A 205 16.59 -45.34 -16.41
C ARG A 205 17.21 -46.61 -15.88
N THR A 206 17.72 -47.41 -16.79
CA THR A 206 18.47 -48.63 -16.48
C THR A 206 19.91 -48.44 -16.93
N ASP A 207 20.85 -48.99 -16.16
CA ASP A 207 22.30 -48.97 -16.44
C ASP A 207 22.89 -50.37 -16.24
N GLY A 208 24.08 -50.62 -16.80
CA GLY A 208 24.75 -51.93 -16.75
C GLY A 208 24.69 -52.75 -18.05
N GLN A 209 25.26 -53.96 -18.03
CA GLN A 209 25.33 -54.83 -19.22
C GLN A 209 23.98 -55.51 -19.49
N PHE A 210 23.36 -55.16 -20.61
CA PHE A 210 22.20 -55.86 -21.15
C PHE A 210 22.64 -57.16 -21.82
N GLY A 211 22.09 -58.30 -21.39
CA GLY A 211 22.30 -59.58 -22.05
C GLY A 211 20.99 -60.26 -22.44
N SER A 212 21.07 -61.27 -23.32
CA SER A 212 19.89 -62.00 -23.83
C SER A 212 19.02 -62.52 -22.67
N TYR A 213 17.72 -62.25 -22.75
CA TYR A 213 16.69 -62.44 -21.73
C TYR A 213 16.40 -63.91 -21.44
N ALA A 214 17.33 -64.61 -20.81
CA ALA A 214 17.09 -65.84 -20.06
C ALA A 214 18.41 -66.26 -19.43
N ALA A 215 18.51 -66.18 -18.10
CA ALA A 215 19.36 -67.13 -17.41
C ALA A 215 18.67 -68.50 -17.59
N SER A 216 19.26 -69.40 -18.37
CA SER A 216 18.78 -70.78 -18.53
C SER A 216 19.02 -71.62 -17.27
N ALA A 217 19.77 -71.08 -16.30
CA ALA A 217 20.03 -71.61 -14.96
C ALA A 217 20.47 -70.47 -14.02
N ASP A 218 20.34 -70.65 -12.70
CA ASP A 218 20.92 -69.72 -11.72
C ASP A 218 22.45 -69.72 -11.85
N VAL A 219 23.03 -68.54 -12.11
CA VAL A 219 24.47 -68.35 -12.25
C VAL A 219 25.01 -67.67 -10.99
N ALA A 220 26.11 -68.17 -10.41
CA ALA A 220 26.70 -67.60 -9.19
C ALA A 220 27.27 -66.19 -9.43
N VAL A 221 27.16 -65.29 -8.45
CA VAL A 221 27.72 -63.92 -8.53
C VAL A 221 29.23 -64.00 -8.81
N GLY A 222 29.71 -63.24 -9.79
CA GLY A 222 31.12 -63.13 -10.17
C GLY A 222 31.67 -64.23 -11.09
N VAL A 223 30.84 -65.12 -11.65
CA VAL A 223 31.26 -66.10 -12.67
C VAL A 223 30.96 -65.61 -14.09
N THR A 224 31.46 -66.31 -15.12
CA THR A 224 31.09 -66.07 -16.53
C THR A 224 29.57 -66.09 -16.69
N ASP A 225 28.98 -64.97 -17.15
CA ASP A 225 27.53 -64.66 -17.27
C ASP A 225 26.82 -64.01 -16.06
N ASP A 226 27.54 -63.52 -15.05
CA ASP A 226 26.95 -62.57 -14.08
C ASP A 226 26.63 -61.20 -14.74
N ARG A 227 25.37 -60.75 -14.65
CA ARG A 227 24.87 -59.53 -15.32
C ARG A 227 24.11 -58.66 -14.32
N LEU A 228 24.77 -57.60 -13.85
CA LEU A 228 24.18 -56.56 -13.01
C LEU A 228 23.30 -55.62 -13.85
N ALA A 229 22.05 -55.40 -13.42
CA ALA A 229 21.17 -54.36 -13.93
C ALA A 229 20.75 -53.43 -12.79
N GLU A 230 21.02 -52.14 -12.96
CA GLU A 230 20.63 -51.11 -11.99
C GLU A 230 19.45 -50.31 -12.52
N LEU A 231 18.56 -49.91 -11.60
CA LEU A 231 17.39 -49.10 -11.89
C LEU A 231 17.46 -47.82 -11.08
N PHE A 232 17.43 -46.68 -11.78
CA PHE A 232 17.48 -45.36 -11.17
C PHE A 232 16.17 -44.61 -11.37
N PHE A 233 15.78 -43.85 -10.36
CA PHE A 233 14.81 -42.78 -10.47
C PHE A 233 15.56 -41.44 -10.53
N ASP A 234 15.33 -40.70 -11.60
CA ASP A 234 15.94 -39.40 -11.83
C ASP A 234 14.91 -38.45 -12.46
N ALA A 235 14.37 -37.56 -11.63
CA ALA A 235 13.38 -36.57 -12.05
C ALA A 235 13.94 -35.58 -13.08
N SER A 236 15.25 -35.33 -13.09
CA SER A 236 15.88 -34.35 -14.00
C SER A 236 15.72 -34.72 -15.48
N ARG A 237 15.43 -36.00 -15.76
CA ARG A 237 15.14 -36.53 -17.09
C ARG A 237 13.81 -36.07 -17.68
N SER A 238 12.93 -35.46 -16.88
CA SER A 238 11.60 -35.04 -17.33
C SER A 238 11.19 -33.65 -16.83
N VAL A 239 11.86 -33.13 -15.79
CA VAL A 239 11.59 -31.79 -15.24
C VAL A 239 12.90 -31.09 -14.85
N PRO A 240 12.97 -29.75 -14.88
CA PRO A 240 14.06 -29.01 -14.26
C PRO A 240 14.12 -29.29 -12.76
N THR A 241 15.32 -29.51 -12.23
CA THR A 241 15.55 -29.77 -10.80
C THR A 241 16.53 -28.76 -10.22
N ALA A 242 16.35 -28.43 -8.94
CA ALA A 242 17.26 -27.61 -8.13
C ALA A 242 17.20 -28.09 -6.67
N ASN A 243 18.04 -27.54 -5.79
CA ASN A 243 18.00 -27.84 -4.35
C ASN A 243 16.71 -27.38 -3.65
N GLU A 244 15.98 -26.44 -4.25
CA GLU A 244 14.73 -25.86 -3.74
C GLU A 244 13.66 -25.95 -4.84
N ASN A 245 12.43 -26.33 -4.49
CA ASN A 245 11.32 -26.27 -5.44
C ASN A 245 10.76 -24.84 -5.53
N ARG A 246 10.97 -24.17 -6.67
CA ARG A 246 10.50 -22.79 -6.87
C ARG A 246 10.05 -22.52 -8.30
N PRO A 247 9.00 -21.69 -8.48
CA PRO A 247 8.72 -21.11 -9.78
C PRO A 247 9.81 -20.10 -10.17
N ARG A 248 9.85 -19.74 -11.46
CA ARG A 248 10.65 -18.59 -11.91
C ARG A 248 10.22 -17.34 -11.16
N ASN A 249 11.19 -16.60 -10.63
CA ASN A 249 10.95 -15.42 -9.81
C ASN A 249 12.03 -14.34 -10.05
N ILE A 250 11.74 -13.12 -9.59
CA ILE A 250 12.67 -11.99 -9.52
C ILE A 250 12.70 -11.47 -8.09
N ALA A 251 13.89 -11.14 -7.59
CA ALA A 251 14.07 -10.70 -6.20
C ALA A 251 13.80 -9.20 -6.04
N PHE A 252 12.88 -8.86 -5.14
CA PHE A 252 12.61 -7.51 -4.64
C PHE A 252 12.76 -7.54 -3.12
N ASN A 253 13.03 -6.39 -2.49
CA ASN A 253 12.88 -6.26 -1.05
C ASN A 253 11.39 -6.21 -0.70
N TYR A 254 10.99 -6.78 0.44
CA TYR A 254 9.71 -6.44 1.06
C TYR A 254 9.90 -5.31 2.05
N ILE A 255 9.11 -4.24 1.90
CA ILE A 255 9.14 -3.07 2.78
C ILE A 255 7.74 -2.75 3.31
N VAL A 256 7.67 -2.18 4.52
CA VAL A 256 6.42 -1.69 5.13
C VAL A 256 6.57 -0.20 5.44
N ARG A 257 5.46 0.54 5.31
CA ARG A 257 5.41 1.93 5.73
C ARG A 257 5.53 1.99 7.25
N ALA A 258 6.32 2.92 7.78
CA ALA A 258 6.55 3.03 9.22
C ALA A 258 5.46 3.84 9.94
N ALA A 259 4.85 4.84 9.28
CA ALA A 259 3.80 5.71 9.82
C ALA A 259 2.78 6.09 8.72
#